data_AF-A0A1T4LDY8-F1
#
_entry.id   AF-A0A1T4LDY8-F1
#
_cell.length_a   1.000
_cell.length_b   1.000
_cell.length_c   1.000
_cell.angle_alpha   90.00
_cell.angle_beta   90.00
_cell.angle_gamma   90.00
#
_symmetry.space_group_name_H-M   'P 1'
#
loop_
_entity.id
_entity.type
_entity.pdbx_description
1 polymer ?
#
loop_
_entity_poly.entity_id
_entity_poly.type
_entity_poly.pdbx_seq_one_letter_code
_entity_poly.pdbx_strand_id
1 'polypeptide(L)'
;MLVGLAIGWFFHTQVPSAAPWFDEDGPIEWIQAAIVGLAAVTLVVRAWRSRSPVGLLACGAAYFLYSAVLREVPSCTSHFYSGGGCLTHTWKYGLMTAGALLVLAYFVLQRRHLPGIFRPRWSLTFWPLLVSAALLMAAEYGERMHMMEIEETLELFSYFYALAFGWWLLRQPPNEESL
;
A
#
# COMPACT_ATOMS: atom_id res chain seq x y z
N MET A 1 7.63 3.12 13.34
CA MET A 1 6.48 3.63 14.11
C MET A 1 6.86 4.84 14.96
N LEU A 2 7.65 4.70 16.03
CA LEU A 2 8.00 5.83 16.92
C LEU A 2 8.67 7.01 16.20
N VAL A 3 9.56 6.73 15.25
CA VAL A 3 10.20 7.79 14.43
C VAL A 3 9.19 8.52 13.55
N GLY A 4 8.27 7.80 12.89
CA GLY A 4 7.22 8.41 12.08
C GLY A 4 6.26 9.26 12.91
N LEU A 5 5.85 8.76 14.08
CA LEU A 5 5.05 9.53 15.05
C LEU A 5 5.78 10.78 15.53
N ALA A 6 7.08 10.69 15.85
CA ALA A 6 7.87 11.83 16.29
C ALA A 6 8.03 12.89 15.19
N ILE A 7 8.22 12.46 13.94
CA ILE A 7 8.32 13.36 12.78
C ILE A 7 6.97 14.04 12.52
N GLY A 8 5.87 13.28 12.47
CA GLY A 8 4.53 13.84 12.28
C GLY A 8 4.16 14.80 13.41
N TRP A 9 4.45 14.45 14.66
CA TRP A 9 4.25 15.32 15.82
C TRP A 9 5.08 16.61 15.75
N PHE A 10 6.33 16.51 15.27
CA PHE A 10 7.18 17.68 15.07
C PHE A 10 6.59 18.61 14.01
N PHE A 11 6.13 18.11 12.86
CA PHE A 11 5.49 18.95 11.84
C PHE A 11 4.20 19.59 12.38
N HIS A 12 3.34 18.79 13.01
CA HIS A 12 2.08 19.23 13.61
C HIS A 12 2.27 20.37 14.63
N THR A 13 3.29 20.28 15.48
CA THR A 13 3.46 21.23 16.60
C THR A 13 4.47 22.35 16.34
N GLN A 14 5.46 22.15 15.48
CA GLN A 14 6.60 23.07 15.33
C GLN A 14 6.67 23.73 13.96
N VAL A 15 5.95 23.23 12.94
CA VAL A 15 6.09 23.73 11.57
C VAL A 15 4.71 24.02 10.93
N PRO A 16 4.00 25.08 11.37
CA PRO A 16 2.68 25.41 10.83
C PRO A 16 2.67 25.68 9.31
N SER A 17 3.80 26.12 8.75
CA SER A 17 3.96 26.32 7.30
C SER A 17 3.93 25.04 6.48
N ALA A 18 4.05 23.87 7.13
CA ALA A 18 3.97 22.57 6.47
C ALA A 18 2.53 22.08 6.29
N ALA A 19 1.53 22.66 6.97
CA ALA A 19 0.14 22.21 6.90
C ALA A 19 -0.38 22.03 5.45
N PRO A 20 -0.13 22.95 4.48
CA PRO A 20 -0.60 22.76 3.11
C PRO A 20 0.03 21.58 2.36
N TRP A 21 1.16 21.05 2.85
CA TRP A 21 1.80 19.86 2.26
C TRP A 21 1.12 18.56 2.69
N PHE A 22 0.46 18.59 3.84
CA PHE A 22 -0.15 17.47 4.55
C PHE A 22 -1.68 17.60 4.62
N ASP A 23 -2.26 18.55 3.87
CA ASP A 23 -3.71 18.70 3.75
C ASP A 23 -4.25 17.63 2.79
N GLU A 24 -5.55 17.34 2.87
CA GLU A 24 -6.23 16.41 1.95
C GLU A 24 -6.07 16.90 0.50
N ASP A 25 -5.75 16.00 -0.43
CA ASP A 25 -5.32 16.28 -1.81
C ASP A 25 -3.98 17.06 -1.92
N GLY A 26 -3.15 17.01 -0.87
CA GLY A 26 -1.87 17.70 -0.76
C GLY A 26 -0.75 17.11 -1.64
N PRO A 27 0.38 17.84 -1.84
CA PRO A 27 1.52 17.34 -2.62
C PRO A 27 2.12 16.02 -2.14
N ILE A 28 1.99 15.68 -0.85
CA ILE A 28 2.54 14.45 -0.28
C ILE A 28 1.82 13.19 -0.78
N GLU A 29 0.51 13.27 -1.03
CA GLU A 29 -0.30 12.15 -1.53
C GLU A 29 0.19 11.68 -2.90
N TRP A 30 0.63 12.58 -3.78
CA TRP A 30 1.23 12.21 -5.07
C TRP A 30 2.52 11.41 -4.91
N ILE A 31 3.35 11.77 -3.92
CA ILE A 31 4.58 11.05 -3.60
C ILE A 31 4.24 9.67 -3.04
N GLN A 32 3.27 9.60 -2.13
CA GLN A 32 2.77 8.36 -1.56
C GLN A 32 2.18 7.44 -2.65
N ALA A 33 1.32 7.95 -3.52
CA ALA A 33 0.74 7.25 -4.67
C ALA A 33 1.83 6.66 -5.59
N ALA A 34 2.89 7.42 -5.87
CA ALA A 34 4.01 6.94 -6.66
C ALA A 34 4.78 5.80 -5.96
N ILE A 35 5.08 5.95 -4.67
CA ILE A 35 5.82 4.95 -3.88
C ILE A 35 5.00 3.67 -3.75
N VAL A 36 3.72 3.77 -3.39
CA VAL A 36 2.84 2.61 -3.20
C VAL A 36 2.51 1.94 -4.53
N GLY A 37 2.44 2.71 -5.62
CA GLY A 37 2.34 2.17 -6.98
C GLY A 37 3.59 1.37 -7.37
N LEU A 38 4.79 1.88 -7.11
CA LEU A 38 6.03 1.12 -7.31
C LEU A 38 6.06 -0.15 -6.45
N ALA A 39 5.62 -0.07 -5.20
CA ALA A 39 5.54 -1.23 -4.31
C ALA A 39 4.58 -2.29 -4.87
N ALA A 40 3.39 -1.90 -5.33
CA ALA A 40 2.44 -2.79 -5.99
C ALA A 40 3.05 -3.47 -7.22
N VAL A 41 3.76 -2.71 -8.08
CA VAL A 41 4.44 -3.24 -9.26
C VAL A 41 5.47 -4.31 -8.89
N THR A 42 6.31 -4.08 -7.88
CA THR A 42 7.30 -5.09 -7.45
C THR A 42 6.64 -6.41 -7.04
N LEU A 43 5.50 -6.36 -6.36
CA LEU A 43 4.74 -7.54 -5.94
C LEU A 43 4.01 -8.21 -7.11
N VAL A 44 3.48 -7.46 -8.08
CA VAL A 44 2.94 -8.03 -9.33
C VAL A 44 4.03 -8.78 -10.10
N VAL A 45 5.22 -8.19 -10.23
CA VAL A 45 6.36 -8.86 -10.90
C VAL A 45 6.76 -10.12 -10.15
N ARG A 46 6.77 -10.10 -8.81
CA ARG A 46 7.01 -11.30 -8.00
C ARG A 46 5.94 -12.37 -8.24
N ALA A 47 4.66 -11.99 -8.22
CA ALA A 47 3.55 -12.90 -8.48
C ALA A 47 3.63 -13.55 -9.86
N TRP A 48 4.07 -12.80 -10.88
CA TRP A 48 4.24 -13.35 -12.21
C TRP A 48 5.41 -14.33 -12.32
N ARG A 49 6.51 -14.07 -11.61
CA ARG A 49 7.72 -14.91 -11.61
C ARG A 49 7.56 -16.20 -10.80
N SER A 50 6.66 -16.24 -9.83
CA SER A 50 6.53 -17.36 -8.89
C SER A 50 5.35 -18.28 -9.21
N ARG A 51 5.62 -19.57 -9.36
CA ARG A 51 4.59 -20.64 -9.43
C ARG A 51 4.46 -21.37 -8.10
N SER A 52 4.34 -20.62 -7.01
CA SER A 52 4.30 -21.11 -5.62
C SER A 52 3.28 -20.30 -4.80
N PRO A 53 2.99 -20.70 -3.55
CA PRO A 53 2.11 -19.93 -2.66
C PRO A 53 2.57 -18.47 -2.46
N VAL A 54 3.87 -18.19 -2.58
CA VAL A 54 4.41 -16.82 -2.54
C VAL A 54 3.82 -15.95 -3.65
N GLY A 55 3.60 -16.50 -4.84
CA GLY A 55 3.00 -15.76 -5.95
C GLY A 55 1.56 -15.35 -5.67
N LEU A 56 0.77 -16.23 -5.05
CA LEU A 56 -0.59 -15.95 -4.61
C LEU A 56 -0.63 -14.85 -3.54
N LEU A 57 0.21 -14.96 -2.51
CA LEU A 57 0.30 -13.97 -1.44
C LEU A 57 0.79 -12.61 -1.97
N ALA A 58 1.78 -12.60 -2.87
CA ALA A 58 2.26 -11.38 -3.52
C ALA A 58 1.18 -10.74 -4.39
N CYS A 59 0.38 -11.53 -5.11
CA CYS A 59 -0.73 -11.02 -5.91
C CYS A 59 -1.82 -10.38 -5.04
N GLY A 60 -2.20 -11.02 -3.92
CA GLY A 60 -3.15 -10.46 -2.97
C GLY A 60 -2.63 -9.17 -2.33
N ALA A 61 -1.37 -9.16 -1.88
CA ALA A 61 -0.74 -7.96 -1.33
C ALA A 61 -0.64 -6.82 -2.35
N ALA A 62 -0.31 -7.13 -3.61
CA ALA A 62 -0.28 -6.15 -4.70
C ALA A 62 -1.65 -5.48 -4.90
N TYR A 63 -2.75 -6.22 -4.75
CA TYR A 63 -4.09 -5.66 -4.84
C TYR A 63 -4.39 -4.67 -3.71
N PHE A 64 -4.02 -4.97 -2.47
CA PHE A 64 -4.20 -4.01 -1.37
C PHE A 64 -3.38 -2.73 -1.59
N LEU A 65 -2.13 -2.85 -2.06
CA LEU A 65 -1.31 -1.67 -2.40
C LEU A 65 -1.88 -0.90 -3.59
N TYR A 66 -2.43 -1.59 -4.59
CA TYR A 66 -3.13 -0.96 -5.70
C TYR A 66 -4.38 -0.20 -5.23
N SER A 67 -5.15 -0.76 -4.30
CA SER A 67 -6.29 -0.07 -3.68
C SER A 67 -5.84 1.17 -2.90
N ALA A 68 -4.68 1.12 -2.23
CA ALA A 68 -4.09 2.29 -1.58
C ALA A 68 -3.72 3.38 -2.61
N VAL A 69 -3.14 3.03 -3.77
CA VAL A 69 -2.91 4.02 -4.87
C VAL A 69 -4.21 4.73 -5.24
N LEU A 70 -5.31 4.00 -5.40
CA LEU A 70 -6.61 4.60 -5.77
C LEU A 70 -7.21 5.46 -4.63
N ARG A 71 -6.81 5.20 -3.39
CA ARG A 71 -7.19 6.03 -2.24
C ARG A 71 -6.47 7.38 -2.32
N GLU A 72 -5.14 7.36 -2.53
CA GLU A 72 -4.28 8.56 -2.66
C GLU A 72 -4.50 9.40 -3.93
N VAL A 73 -5.25 8.90 -4.92
CA VAL A 73 -5.58 9.72 -6.11
C VAL A 73 -6.77 10.62 -5.78
N PRO A 74 -6.70 11.94 -6.00
CA PRO A 74 -7.79 12.86 -5.66
C PRO A 74 -9.15 12.48 -6.23
N SER A 75 -10.22 12.71 -5.45
CA SER A 75 -11.59 12.58 -5.97
C SER A 75 -11.96 13.82 -6.79
N CYS A 76 -12.50 13.64 -7.99
CA CYS A 76 -12.95 14.77 -8.82
C CYS A 76 -14.10 15.59 -8.18
N THR A 77 -14.74 15.05 -7.15
CA THR A 77 -15.81 15.71 -6.39
C THR A 77 -15.36 16.12 -4.99
N SER A 78 -14.07 16.00 -4.65
CA SER A 78 -13.51 16.44 -3.37
C SER A 78 -13.65 17.96 -3.22
N HIS A 79 -13.95 18.41 -2.01
CA HIS A 79 -13.96 19.84 -1.67
C HIS A 79 -12.55 20.45 -1.66
N PHE A 80 -11.51 19.61 -1.56
CA PHE A 80 -10.10 19.99 -1.51
C PHE A 80 -9.40 19.91 -2.87
N TYR A 81 -10.10 19.41 -3.90
CA TYR A 81 -9.53 19.30 -5.24
C TYR A 81 -9.25 20.68 -5.86
N SER A 82 -7.96 20.98 -6.02
CA SER A 82 -7.45 22.27 -6.53
C SER A 82 -7.06 22.25 -8.02
N GLY A 83 -7.33 21.13 -8.73
CA GLY A 83 -7.01 20.92 -10.15
C GLY A 83 -5.97 19.83 -10.39
N GLY A 84 -5.94 19.23 -11.59
CA GLY A 84 -4.99 18.17 -11.96
C GLY A 84 -5.65 16.88 -12.46
N GLY A 85 -5.00 15.74 -12.22
CA GLY A 85 -5.58 14.42 -12.50
C GLY A 85 -6.41 13.95 -11.30
N CYS A 86 -7.66 13.53 -11.55
CA CYS A 86 -8.56 13.04 -10.51
C CYS A 86 -9.32 11.80 -11.00
N LEU A 87 -9.92 11.06 -10.07
CA LEU A 87 -10.84 9.96 -10.38
C LEU A 87 -12.21 10.20 -9.74
N THR A 88 -13.28 9.90 -10.47
CA THR A 88 -14.61 9.88 -9.86
C THR A 88 -14.75 8.65 -8.97
N HIS A 89 -15.64 8.71 -7.96
CA HIS A 89 -15.93 7.55 -7.10
C HIS A 89 -16.30 6.30 -7.91
N THR A 90 -17.10 6.46 -8.97
CA THR A 90 -17.47 5.35 -9.87
C THR A 90 -16.24 4.69 -10.50
N TRP A 91 -15.26 5.49 -10.94
CA TRP A 91 -14.02 4.95 -11.49
C TRP A 91 -13.14 4.30 -10.42
N LYS A 92 -13.00 4.90 -9.23
CA LYS A 92 -12.28 4.28 -8.11
C LYS A 92 -12.86 2.90 -7.77
N TYR A 93 -14.18 2.80 -7.58
CA TYR A 93 -14.85 1.53 -7.30
C TYR A 93 -14.76 0.54 -8.46
N GLY A 94 -14.91 0.99 -9.70
CA GLY A 94 -14.79 0.15 -10.90
C GLY A 94 -13.38 -0.45 -11.04
N LEU A 95 -12.34 0.36 -10.82
CA LEU A 95 -10.94 -0.04 -10.83
C LEU A 95 -10.61 -1.01 -9.69
N MET A 96 -11.07 -0.74 -8.46
CA MET A 96 -10.94 -1.67 -7.33
C MET A 96 -11.63 -3.01 -7.60
N THR A 97 -12.82 -3.00 -8.21
CA THR A 97 -13.57 -4.20 -8.55
C THR A 97 -12.85 -5.00 -9.64
N ALA A 98 -12.37 -4.33 -10.70
CA ALA A 98 -11.60 -4.95 -11.75
C ALA A 98 -10.32 -5.60 -11.20
N GLY A 99 -9.59 -4.91 -10.32
CA GLY A 99 -8.43 -5.45 -9.62
C GLY A 99 -8.77 -6.72 -8.81
N ALA A 100 -9.87 -6.70 -8.06
CA ALA A 100 -10.31 -7.86 -7.29
C ALA A 100 -10.64 -9.06 -8.18
N LEU A 101 -11.31 -8.82 -9.31
CA LEU A 101 -11.63 -9.87 -10.29
C LEU A 101 -10.37 -10.46 -10.93
N LEU A 102 -9.35 -9.64 -11.21
CA LEU A 102 -8.06 -10.11 -11.73
C LEU A 102 -7.32 -10.98 -10.71
N VAL A 103 -7.30 -10.59 -9.43
CA VAL A 103 -6.73 -11.42 -8.36
C VAL A 103 -7.49 -12.73 -8.23
N LEU A 104 -8.83 -12.68 -8.25
CA LEU A 104 -9.66 -13.88 -8.17
C LEU A 104 -9.36 -14.82 -9.35
N ALA A 105 -9.28 -14.29 -10.58
CA ALA A 105 -8.90 -15.07 -11.75
C ALA A 105 -7.51 -15.70 -11.59
N TYR A 106 -6.52 -14.94 -11.10
CA TYR A 106 -5.18 -15.47 -10.81
C TYR A 106 -5.21 -16.59 -9.76
N PHE A 107 -6.02 -16.44 -8.71
CA PHE A 107 -6.20 -17.46 -7.66
C PHE A 107 -6.83 -18.73 -8.21
N VAL A 108 -7.83 -18.61 -9.09
CA VAL A 108 -8.45 -19.75 -9.79
C VAL A 108 -7.44 -20.46 -10.70
N LEU A 109 -6.63 -19.72 -11.45
CA LEU A 109 -5.61 -20.27 -12.34
C LEU A 109 -4.49 -20.99 -11.55
N GLN A 110 -4.14 -20.49 -10.37
CA GLN A 110 -3.10 -21.05 -9.50
C GLN A 110 -3.66 -21.90 -8.35
N ARG A 111 -4.92 -22.36 -8.45
CA ARG A 111 -5.65 -23.02 -7.35
C ARG A 111 -4.92 -24.17 -6.67
N ARG A 112 -4.05 -24.88 -7.39
CA ARG A 112 -3.21 -25.98 -6.85
C ARG A 112 -2.29 -25.55 -5.71
N HIS A 113 -1.95 -24.26 -5.63
CA HIS A 113 -1.06 -23.69 -4.63
C HIS A 113 -1.80 -23.05 -3.44
N LEU A 114 -3.13 -22.92 -3.52
CA LEU A 114 -3.95 -22.31 -2.47
C LEU A 114 -3.78 -22.98 -1.10
N PRO A 115 -3.78 -24.33 -0.95
CA PRO A 115 -3.57 -24.95 0.35
C PRO A 115 -2.22 -24.59 0.99
N GLY A 116 -1.25 -24.21 0.16
CA GLY A 116 0.08 -23.81 0.60
C GLY A 116 0.11 -22.45 1.30
N ILE A 117 -0.82 -21.53 1.03
CA ILE A 117 -0.76 -20.15 1.55
C ILE A 117 -0.82 -20.10 3.08
N PHE A 118 -1.49 -21.07 3.71
CA PHE A 118 -1.64 -21.18 5.16
C PHE A 118 -0.44 -21.83 5.85
N ARG A 119 0.57 -22.29 5.11
CA ARG A 119 1.77 -22.85 5.73
C ARG A 119 2.57 -21.71 6.37
N PRO A 120 2.97 -21.84 7.66
CA PRO A 120 3.67 -20.78 8.38
C PRO A 120 4.86 -20.21 7.62
N ARG A 121 5.64 -21.06 6.95
CA ARG A 121 6.81 -20.62 6.16
C ARG A 121 6.48 -19.56 5.11
N TRP A 122 5.28 -19.59 4.50
CA TRP A 122 4.90 -18.66 3.45
C TRP A 122 4.14 -17.47 4.02
N SER A 123 3.23 -17.70 4.96
CA SER A 123 2.48 -16.61 5.60
C SER A 123 3.38 -15.71 6.43
N LEU A 124 4.38 -16.27 7.13
CA LEU A 124 5.35 -15.49 7.90
C LEU A 124 6.30 -14.72 6.99
N THR A 125 6.60 -15.13 5.76
CA THR A 125 7.39 -14.30 4.84
C THR A 125 6.77 -12.92 4.61
N PHE A 126 5.44 -12.80 4.71
CA PHE A 126 4.70 -11.57 4.54
C PHE A 126 4.44 -10.81 5.86
N TRP A 127 5.02 -11.26 6.99
CA TRP A 127 4.96 -10.53 8.26
C TRP A 127 5.36 -9.06 8.15
N PRO A 128 6.32 -8.63 7.29
CA PRO A 128 6.65 -7.21 7.17
C PRO A 128 5.44 -6.37 6.73
N LEU A 129 4.54 -6.90 5.91
CA LEU A 129 3.33 -6.16 5.54
C LEU A 129 2.37 -5.95 6.71
N LEU A 130 2.46 -6.75 7.78
CA LEU A 130 1.71 -6.47 9.02
C LEU A 130 2.23 -5.22 9.72
N VAL A 131 3.52 -4.88 9.56
CA VAL A 131 4.07 -3.61 10.06
C VAL A 131 3.49 -2.44 9.27
N SER A 132 3.43 -2.55 7.94
CA SER A 132 2.75 -1.55 7.11
C SER A 132 1.28 -1.41 7.48
N ALA A 133 0.55 -2.51 7.66
CA ALA A 133 -0.85 -2.48 8.10
C ALA A 133 -1.01 -1.80 9.46
N ALA A 134 -0.12 -2.06 10.42
CA ALA A 134 -0.13 -1.40 11.73
C ALA A 134 0.14 0.10 11.63
N LEU A 135 1.04 0.53 10.73
CA LEU A 135 1.29 1.95 10.49
C LEU A 135 0.06 2.65 9.88
N LEU A 136 -0.61 2.02 8.92
CA LEU A 136 -1.84 2.56 8.32
C LEU A 136 -2.99 2.64 9.33
N MET A 137 -3.16 1.62 10.18
CA MET A 137 -4.16 1.68 11.27
C MET A 137 -3.87 2.82 12.27
N ALA A 138 -2.59 3.10 12.53
CA ALA A 138 -2.20 4.22 13.37
C ALA A 138 -2.41 5.58 12.67
N ALA A 139 -2.22 5.63 11.34
CA ALA A 139 -2.47 6.81 10.52
C ALA A 139 -3.95 7.20 10.52
N GLU A 140 -4.83 6.24 10.22
CA GLU A 140 -6.29 6.37 10.30
C GLU A 140 -6.76 6.80 11.71
N TYR A 141 -6.08 6.33 12.76
CA TYR A 141 -6.36 6.83 14.12
C TYR A 141 -5.96 8.30 14.29
N GLY A 142 -4.87 8.72 13.67
CA GLY A 142 -4.43 10.12 13.61
C GLY A 142 -5.42 11.01 12.85
N GLU A 143 -5.94 10.56 11.71
CA GLU A 143 -6.99 11.23 10.91
C GLU A 143 -8.22 11.54 11.78
N ARG A 144 -8.71 10.54 12.53
CA ARG A 144 -9.86 10.69 13.43
C ARG A 144 -9.64 11.69 14.56
N MET A 145 -8.39 12.00 14.86
CA MET A 145 -8.00 13.01 15.85
C MET A 145 -7.64 14.36 15.19
N HIS A 146 -7.88 14.51 13.88
CA HIS A 146 -7.56 15.67 13.06
C HIS A 146 -6.06 16.03 13.06
N MET A 147 -5.20 15.01 13.08
CA MET A 147 -3.75 15.16 13.05
C MET A 147 -3.20 14.74 11.68
N MET A 148 -3.49 15.53 10.65
CA MET A 148 -3.17 15.18 9.25
C MET A 148 -1.66 14.97 9.03
N GLU A 149 -0.79 15.78 9.66
CA GLU A 149 0.67 15.60 9.51
C GLU A 149 1.15 14.25 10.08
N ILE A 150 0.47 13.72 11.09
CA ILE A 150 0.78 12.41 11.67
C ILE A 150 0.29 11.28 10.77
N GLU A 151 -0.94 11.40 10.29
CA GLU A 151 -1.53 10.47 9.33
C GLU A 151 -0.62 10.33 8.11
N GLU A 152 -0.44 11.41 7.36
CA GLU A 152 0.30 11.45 6.11
C GLU A 152 1.76 10.98 6.26
N THR A 153 2.39 11.31 7.39
CA THR A 153 3.74 10.83 7.69
C THR A 153 3.74 9.32 7.89
N LEU A 154 2.81 8.78 8.69
CA LEU A 154 2.72 7.35 8.94
C LEU A 154 2.40 6.55 7.68
N GLU A 155 1.53 7.07 6.81
CA GLU A 155 1.21 6.47 5.52
C GLU A 155 2.43 6.45 4.61
N LEU A 156 3.14 7.57 4.48
CA LEU A 156 4.38 7.64 3.71
C LEU A 156 5.41 6.63 4.20
N PHE A 157 5.62 6.51 5.52
CA PHE A 157 6.51 5.50 6.09
C PHE A 157 6.04 4.07 5.81
N SER A 158 4.72 3.82 5.88
CA SER A 158 4.13 2.53 5.56
C SER A 158 4.42 2.12 4.11
N TYR A 159 4.28 3.07 3.17
CA TYR A 159 4.51 2.84 1.74
C TYR A 159 5.98 2.65 1.41
N PHE A 160 6.89 3.41 2.01
CA PHE A 160 8.32 3.15 1.89
C PHE A 160 8.70 1.76 2.40
N TYR A 161 8.12 1.35 3.54
CA TYR A 161 8.36 0.03 4.10
C TYR A 161 7.83 -1.09 3.17
N ALA A 162 6.62 -0.92 2.62
CA ALA A 162 6.05 -1.84 1.64
C ALA A 162 6.89 -1.93 0.36
N LEU A 163 7.42 -0.80 -0.14
CA LEU A 163 8.32 -0.77 -1.29
C LEU A 163 9.63 -1.52 -1.01
N ALA A 164 10.25 -1.26 0.15
CA ALA A 164 11.48 -1.95 0.56
C ALA A 164 11.25 -3.47 0.68
N PHE A 165 10.12 -3.88 1.27
CA PHE A 165 9.71 -5.28 1.33
C PHE A 165 9.50 -5.89 -0.06
N GLY A 166 8.75 -5.22 -0.94
CA GLY A 166 8.51 -5.69 -2.30
C GLY A 166 9.80 -5.88 -3.09
N TRP A 167 10.75 -4.94 -2.96
CA TRP A 167 12.09 -5.07 -3.53
C TRP A 167 12.91 -6.22 -2.96
N TRP A 168 12.85 -6.44 -1.64
CA TRP A 168 13.52 -7.57 -1.00
C TRP A 168 12.95 -8.90 -1.49
N LEU A 169 11.62 -9.02 -1.52
CA LEU A 169 10.91 -10.22 -1.98
C LEU A 169 11.17 -10.51 -3.46
N LEU A 170 11.28 -9.47 -4.29
CA LEU A 170 11.57 -9.60 -5.73
C LEU A 170 12.97 -10.16 -6.01
N ARG A 171 13.93 -9.93 -5.11
CA ARG A 171 15.31 -10.46 -5.22
C ARG A 171 15.41 -11.92 -4.80
N GLN A 172 14.42 -12.46 -4.10
CA GLN A 172 14.43 -13.87 -3.71
C GLN A 172 14.21 -14.78 -4.92
N PRO A 173 14.86 -15.96 -4.98
CA PRO A 173 14.64 -16.91 -6.05
C PRO A 173 13.15 -17.31 -6.17
N PRO A 174 12.65 -17.53 -7.40
CA PRO A 174 11.23 -17.85 -7.64
C PRO A 174 10.86 -19.30 -7.26
N ASN A 175 11.86 -20.18 -7.18
CA ASN A 175 11.72 -21.61 -6.89
C ASN A 175 12.42 -21.94 -5.56
N GLU A 176 11.90 -21.44 -4.44
CA GLU A 176 12.45 -21.78 -3.13
C GLU A 176 11.92 -23.14 -2.66
N GLU A 177 12.57 -24.20 -3.13
CA GLU A 177 12.68 -25.48 -2.40
C GLU A 177 13.80 -25.43 -1.34
N SER A 178 14.51 -24.30 -1.20
CA SER A 178 15.73 -24.17 -0.41
C SER A 178 15.65 -23.25 0.82
N LEU A 179 14.44 -23.05 1.39
CA LEU A 179 14.25 -22.46 2.72
C LEU A 179 13.24 -23.29 3.54
#